data_AF-A0A971MR51-F1
#
_entry.id   AF-A0A971MR51-F1
#
_cell.length_a   1.000
_cell.length_b   1.000
_cell.length_c   1.000
_cell.angle_alpha   90.00
_cell.angle_beta   90.00
_cell.angle_gamma   90.00
#
_symmetry.space_group_name_H-M   'P 1'
#
loop_
_entity.id
_entity.type
_entity.pdbx_description
1 polymer ?
#
loop_
_entity_poly.entity_id
_entity_poly.type
_entity_poly.pdbx_seq_one_letter_code
_entity_poly.pdbx_strand_id
1 'polypeptide(L)'
;MREPKGSQGVGVKRKTSRKKYQASILRCKEWIKRNRHMPVKELMKALRVKLIGYYRYYGITDNSNALYRYGRTVNKLLFKWLNRRSQRKSFEWDKFEKLLAKYPLPPPRIYVNIYERKPC
;
A
#
# COMPACT_ATOMS: atom_id res chain seq x y z
N MET A 1 -5.78 -4.43 50.13
CA MET A 1 -4.79 -4.07 49.07
C MET A 1 -5.55 -3.90 47.77
N ARG A 2 -5.55 -2.70 47.17
CA ARG A 2 -6.34 -2.35 45.98
C ARG A 2 -5.33 -2.01 44.87
N GLU A 3 -5.25 -2.86 43.85
CA GLU A 3 -4.41 -2.69 42.67
C GLU A 3 -4.61 -1.28 42.05
N PRO A 4 -3.55 -0.51 41.74
CA PRO A 4 -3.71 0.76 41.05
C PRO A 4 -4.13 0.51 39.61
N LYS A 5 -5.31 1.03 39.24
CA LYS A 5 -5.83 1.02 37.86
C LYS A 5 -4.81 1.71 36.95
N GLY A 6 -4.29 0.97 35.97
CA GLY A 6 -3.36 1.46 34.97
C GLY A 6 -3.89 2.75 34.32
N SER A 7 -3.05 3.78 34.33
CA SER A 7 -3.30 5.06 33.67
C SER A 7 -3.58 4.84 32.19
N GLN A 8 -4.83 4.94 31.77
CA GLN A 8 -5.20 5.03 30.36
C GLN A 8 -4.72 6.40 29.85
N GLY A 9 -3.44 6.47 29.47
CA GLY A 9 -2.87 7.67 28.88
C GLY A 9 -3.59 8.02 27.59
N VAL A 10 -4.06 9.27 27.46
CA VAL A 10 -4.67 9.80 26.24
C VAL A 10 -3.60 9.87 25.14
N GLY A 11 -3.44 8.80 24.38
CA GLY A 11 -2.50 8.71 23.27
C GLY A 11 -3.04 9.39 22.01
N VAL A 12 -2.32 10.39 21.48
CA VAL A 12 -2.65 11.02 20.19
C VAL A 12 -2.33 10.04 19.06
N LYS A 13 -3.37 9.45 18.45
CA LYS A 13 -3.21 8.56 17.29
C LYS A 13 -2.92 9.34 16.01
N ARG A 14 -1.89 8.95 15.27
CA ARG A 14 -1.57 9.57 13.97
C ARG A 14 -2.27 8.82 12.84
N LYS A 15 -3.24 9.47 12.20
CA LYS A 15 -3.97 8.92 11.03
C LYS A 15 -3.59 9.66 9.76
N THR A 16 -3.45 8.92 8.66
CA THR A 16 -3.32 9.56 7.34
C THR A 16 -4.59 10.32 7.01
N SER A 17 -4.45 11.61 6.64
CA SER A 17 -5.58 12.41 6.15
C SER A 17 -6.27 11.73 4.98
N ARG A 18 -7.61 11.62 5.05
CA ARG A 18 -8.44 11.03 3.99
C ARG A 18 -8.18 11.66 2.63
N LYS A 19 -8.01 13.00 2.58
CA LYS A 19 -7.70 13.74 1.35
C LYS A 19 -6.37 13.29 0.74
N LYS A 20 -5.30 13.20 1.57
CA LYS A 20 -3.98 12.73 1.12
C LYS A 20 -4.00 11.28 0.63
N TYR A 21 -4.73 10.41 1.33
CA TYR A 21 -4.92 9.01 0.93
C TYR A 21 -5.60 8.88 -0.43
N GLN A 22 -6.74 9.55 -0.63
CA GLN A 22 -7.48 9.52 -1.89
C GLN A 22 -6.64 10.09 -3.05
N ALA A 23 -5.96 11.21 -2.83
CA ALA A 23 -5.06 11.80 -3.82
C ALA A 23 -3.93 10.83 -4.21
N SER A 24 -3.37 10.07 -3.25
CA SER A 24 -2.33 9.07 -3.54
C SER A 24 -2.86 7.91 -4.38
N ILE A 25 -4.07 7.41 -4.09
CA ILE A 25 -4.71 6.37 -4.90
C ILE A 25 -4.96 6.88 -6.32
N LEU A 26 -5.48 8.09 -6.47
CA LEU A 26 -5.76 8.68 -7.77
C LEU A 26 -4.48 8.82 -8.60
N ARG A 27 -3.39 9.32 -8.00
CA ARG A 27 -2.08 9.39 -8.66
C ARG A 27 -1.58 8.01 -9.08
N CYS A 28 -1.72 6.99 -8.23
CA CYS A 28 -1.33 5.62 -8.55
C CYS A 28 -2.17 5.06 -9.70
N LYS A 29 -3.49 5.25 -9.67
CA LYS A 29 -4.42 4.86 -10.73
C LYS A 29 -4.04 5.48 -12.07
N GLU A 30 -3.83 6.79 -12.11
CA GLU A 30 -3.47 7.48 -13.35
C GLU A 30 -2.10 7.05 -13.87
N TRP A 31 -1.14 6.81 -12.96
CA TRP A 31 0.15 6.25 -13.35
C TRP A 31 0.00 4.85 -13.96
N ILE A 32 -0.73 3.92 -13.34
CA ILE A 32 -0.97 2.58 -13.90
C ILE A 32 -1.67 2.70 -15.26
N LYS A 33 -2.68 3.57 -15.38
CA LYS A 33 -3.40 3.80 -16.62
C LYS A 33 -2.46 4.27 -17.75
N ARG A 34 -1.58 5.23 -17.48
CA ARG A 34 -0.62 5.76 -18.47
C ARG A 34 0.43 4.72 -18.87
N ASN A 35 0.90 3.92 -17.92
CA ASN A 35 2.00 2.97 -18.12
C ASN A 35 1.50 1.54 -18.48
N ARG A 36 0.20 1.36 -18.71
CA ARG A 36 -0.42 0.04 -18.98
C ARG A 36 0.15 -0.69 -20.21
N HIS A 37 0.73 0.06 -21.14
CA HIS A 37 1.32 -0.45 -22.38
C HIS A 37 2.73 -1.01 -22.21
N MET A 38 3.40 -0.72 -21.08
CA MET A 38 4.74 -1.21 -20.79
C MET A 38 4.76 -2.73 -20.61
N PRO A 39 5.90 -3.40 -20.87
CA PRO A 39 6.07 -4.81 -20.50
C PRO A 39 5.73 -5.06 -19.03
N VAL A 40 5.02 -6.16 -18.73
CA VAL A 40 4.52 -6.43 -17.37
C VAL A 40 5.64 -6.46 -16.34
N LYS A 41 6.81 -7.03 -16.69
CA LYS A 41 8.00 -7.06 -15.83
C LYS A 41 8.44 -5.66 -15.38
N GLU A 42 8.49 -4.71 -16.32
CA GLU A 42 8.90 -3.32 -16.04
C GLU A 42 7.84 -2.58 -15.24
N LEU A 43 6.56 -2.75 -15.60
CA LEU A 43 5.43 -2.19 -14.86
C LEU A 43 5.46 -2.64 -13.39
N MET A 44 5.68 -3.93 -13.14
CA MET A 44 5.77 -4.50 -11.80
C MET A 44 6.99 -3.95 -11.02
N LYS A 45 8.15 -3.85 -11.66
CA LYS A 45 9.37 -3.28 -11.05
C LYS A 45 9.15 -1.81 -10.64
N ALA A 46 8.58 -1.00 -11.53
CA ALA A 46 8.29 0.40 -11.24
C ALA A 46 7.20 0.56 -10.17
N LEU A 47 6.17 -0.29 -10.18
CA LEU A 47 5.13 -0.28 -9.17
C LEU A 47 5.67 -0.64 -7.78
N ARG A 48 6.59 -1.62 -7.70
CA ARG A 48 7.28 -1.98 -6.46
C ARG A 48 8.00 -0.79 -5.84
N VAL A 49 8.77 -0.03 -6.62
CA VAL A 49 9.48 1.17 -6.14
C VAL A 49 8.49 2.22 -5.60
N LYS A 50 7.37 2.44 -6.30
CA LYS A 50 6.32 3.37 -5.84
C LYS A 50 5.67 2.93 -4.53
N LEU A 51 5.37 1.64 -4.39
CA LEU A 51 4.81 1.09 -3.14
C LEU A 51 5.79 1.22 -1.98
N ILE A 52 7.07 0.91 -2.19
CA ILE A 52 8.12 1.10 -1.17
C ILE A 52 8.17 2.56 -0.72
N GLY A 53 8.18 3.51 -1.67
CA GLY A 53 8.17 4.95 -1.34
C GLY A 53 6.95 5.35 -0.52
N TYR A 54 5.75 4.88 -0.91
CA TYR A 54 4.53 5.14 -0.17
C TYR A 54 4.57 4.56 1.25
N TYR A 55 4.99 3.30 1.40
CA TYR A 55 5.06 2.66 2.71
C TYR A 55 6.12 3.28 3.61
N ARG A 56 7.26 3.72 3.07
CA ARG A 56 8.26 4.47 3.85
C ARG A 56 7.72 5.80 4.35
N TYR A 57 7.00 6.54 3.50
CA TYR A 57 6.48 7.86 3.87
C TYR A 57 5.29 7.79 4.85
N TYR A 58 4.37 6.83 4.65
CA TYR A 58 3.15 6.70 5.47
C TYR A 58 3.25 5.60 6.54
N GLY A 59 4.42 4.95 6.67
CA GLY A 59 4.70 3.81 7.55
C GLY A 59 4.90 4.18 9.01
N ILE A 60 4.01 4.96 9.61
CA ILE A 60 4.07 5.37 11.02
C ILE A 60 3.22 4.44 11.90
N THR A 61 3.56 4.30 13.19
CA THR A 61 2.69 3.62 14.17
C THR A 61 1.29 4.25 14.13
N ASP A 62 0.25 3.40 14.22
CA ASP A 62 -1.19 3.69 14.04
C ASP A 62 -1.74 3.79 12.61
N ASN A 63 -0.91 3.74 11.57
CA ASN A 63 -1.38 3.84 10.18
C ASN A 63 -1.42 2.51 9.40
N SER A 64 -1.14 1.38 10.05
CA SER A 64 -1.08 0.04 9.44
C SER A 64 -2.32 -0.32 8.61
N ASN A 65 -3.51 -0.05 9.14
CA ASN A 65 -4.78 -0.31 8.46
C ASN A 65 -4.91 0.45 7.13
N ALA A 66 -4.46 1.71 7.08
CA ALA A 66 -4.51 2.51 5.86
C ALA A 66 -3.49 1.99 4.83
N LEU A 67 -2.31 1.55 5.26
CA LEU A 67 -1.28 0.96 4.39
C LEU A 67 -1.77 -0.34 3.76
N TYR A 68 -2.43 -1.20 4.55
CA TYR A 68 -3.02 -2.43 4.05
C TYR A 68 -4.14 -2.18 3.04
N ARG A 69 -5.04 -1.25 3.34
CA ARG A 69 -6.09 -0.81 2.40
C ARG A 69 -5.50 -0.23 1.12
N TYR A 70 -4.42 0.53 1.21
CA TYR A 70 -3.71 1.08 0.05
C TYR A 70 -3.16 -0.05 -0.84
N GLY A 71 -2.41 -0.99 -0.27
CA GLY A 71 -1.86 -2.14 -1.00
C GLY A 71 -2.94 -2.96 -1.72
N ARG A 72 -4.03 -3.32 -1.02
CA ARG A 72 -5.15 -4.04 -1.64
C ARG A 72 -5.81 -3.24 -2.76
N THR A 73 -5.96 -1.92 -2.59
CA THR A 73 -6.55 -1.06 -3.62
C THR A 73 -5.66 -0.99 -4.86
N VAL A 74 -4.34 -0.87 -4.66
CA VAL A 74 -3.37 -0.89 -5.76
C VAL A 74 -3.40 -2.22 -6.51
N ASN A 75 -3.47 -3.36 -5.81
CA ASN A 75 -3.61 -4.68 -6.45
C ASN A 75 -4.87 -4.78 -7.32
N LYS A 76 -6.02 -4.31 -6.81
CA LYS A 76 -7.27 -4.26 -7.57
C LYS A 76 -7.17 -3.36 -8.81
N LEU A 77 -6.52 -2.18 -8.67
CA LEU A 77 -6.30 -1.26 -9.79
C LEU A 77 -5.38 -1.87 -10.85
N LEU A 78 -4.31 -2.54 -10.43
CA LEU A 78 -3.40 -3.23 -11.32
C LEU A 78 -4.13 -4.33 -12.11
N PHE A 79 -4.85 -5.23 -11.42
CA PHE A 79 -5.65 -6.26 -12.07
C PHE A 79 -6.64 -5.68 -13.07
N LYS A 80 -7.38 -4.63 -12.68
CA LYS A 80 -8.35 -3.94 -13.54
C LYS A 80 -7.71 -3.38 -14.81
N TRP A 81 -6.56 -2.72 -14.71
CA TRP A 81 -5.92 -2.07 -15.86
C TRP A 81 -5.13 -3.03 -16.74
N LEU A 82 -4.54 -4.10 -16.18
CA LEU A 82 -3.96 -5.18 -16.97
C LEU A 82 -5.04 -5.90 -17.79
N ASN A 83 -6.21 -6.15 -17.20
CA ASN A 83 -7.34 -6.73 -17.92
C ASN A 83 -7.88 -5.86 -19.04
N ARG A 84 -7.75 -4.54 -18.92
CA ARG A 84 -8.16 -3.57 -19.95
C ARG A 84 -7.10 -3.34 -21.03
N ARG A 85 -5.94 -3.99 -20.93
CA ARG A 85 -4.86 -3.90 -21.92
C ARG A 85 -5.07 -4.87 -23.09
N SER A 86 -5.64 -6.05 -22.83
CA SER A 86 -5.79 -7.10 -23.84
C SER A 86 -7.18 -7.09 -24.46
N GLN A 87 -7.26 -7.25 -25.78
CA GLN A 87 -8.50 -7.53 -26.52
C GLN A 87 -8.96 -9.00 -26.35
N ARG A 88 -8.12 -9.89 -25.79
CA ARG A 88 -8.46 -11.30 -25.49
C ARG A 88 -9.06 -11.44 -24.10
N LYS A 89 -9.76 -12.58 -23.86
CA LYS A 89 -10.32 -12.96 -22.54
C LYS A 89 -9.34 -12.58 -21.43
N SER A 90 -9.85 -11.72 -20.54
CA SER A 90 -9.16 -11.11 -19.40
C SER A 90 -8.29 -12.12 -18.62
N PHE A 91 -7.20 -11.64 -18.04
CA PHE A 91 -6.49 -12.32 -16.96
C PHE A 91 -7.48 -12.83 -15.91
N GLU A 92 -7.53 -14.15 -15.74
CA GLU A 92 -8.18 -14.75 -14.59
C GLU A 92 -7.41 -14.44 -13.31
N TRP A 93 -8.11 -14.45 -12.19
CA TRP A 93 -7.52 -14.13 -10.89
C TRP A 93 -6.36 -15.08 -10.54
N ASP A 94 -6.47 -16.37 -10.87
CA ASP A 94 -5.40 -17.37 -10.70
C ASP A 94 -4.12 -17.00 -11.46
N LYS A 95 -4.23 -16.56 -12.72
CA LYS A 95 -3.09 -16.09 -13.51
C LYS A 95 -2.48 -14.84 -12.89
N PHE A 96 -3.30 -13.97 -12.32
CA PHE A 96 -2.83 -12.77 -11.64
C PHE A 96 -2.09 -13.10 -10.34
N GLU A 97 -2.54 -14.10 -9.58
CA GLU A 97 -1.81 -14.60 -8.40
C GLU A 97 -0.46 -15.19 -8.79
N LYS A 98 -0.39 -15.98 -9.87
CA LYS A 98 0.89 -16.45 -10.43
C LYS A 98 1.82 -15.31 -10.85
N LEU A 99 1.25 -14.23 -11.41
CA LEU A 99 2.02 -13.02 -11.74
C LEU A 99 2.58 -12.35 -10.48
N LEU A 100 1.76 -12.22 -9.42
CA LEU A 100 2.19 -11.67 -8.13
C LEU A 100 3.23 -12.58 -7.45
N ALA A 101 3.13 -13.89 -7.59
CA ALA A 101 4.14 -14.83 -7.09
C ALA A 101 5.48 -14.66 -7.82
N LYS A 102 5.44 -14.46 -9.15
CA LYS A 102 6.64 -14.20 -9.97
C LYS A 102 7.26 -12.82 -9.69
N TYR A 103 6.43 -11.81 -9.48
CA TYR A 103 6.85 -10.43 -9.21
C TYR A 103 6.22 -9.92 -7.91
N PRO A 104 6.74 -10.33 -6.74
CA PRO A 104 6.13 -10.01 -5.46
C PRO A 104 6.16 -8.50 -5.21
N LEU A 105 4.97 -7.96 -4.94
CA LEU A 105 4.82 -6.60 -4.47
C LEU A 105 5.14 -6.54 -2.96
N PRO A 106 5.76 -5.45 -2.49
CA PRO A 106 6.18 -5.33 -1.11
C PRO A 106 4.94 -5.32 -0.20
N PRO A 107 4.95 -6.05 0.93
CA PRO A 107 3.89 -5.92 1.90
C PRO A 107 3.95 -4.55 2.57
N PRO A 108 2.80 -4.01 3.04
CA PRO A 108 2.78 -2.83 3.89
C PRO A 108 3.55 -3.12 5.18
N ARG A 109 4.55 -2.31 5.49
CA ARG A 109 5.33 -2.40 6.73
C ARG A 109 5.27 -1.06 7.46
N ILE A 110 5.31 -1.11 8.78
CA ILE A 110 5.57 0.07 9.63
C ILE A 110 7.08 0.28 9.63
N TYR A 111 7.51 1.50 9.34
CA TYR A 111 8.92 1.90 9.24
C TYR A 111 9.35 2.83 10.38
N VAL A 112 8.41 3.58 10.97
CA VAL A 112 8.69 4.55 12.03
C VAL A 112 7.84 4.20 13.23
N ASN A 113 8.51 3.79 14.32
CA ASN A 113 7.85 3.68 15.61
C ASN A 113 7.86 5.04 16.32
N ILE A 114 6.72 5.70 16.44
CA ILE A 114 6.63 7.03 17.08
C ILE A 114 6.69 6.97 18.61
N TYR A 115 6.54 5.78 19.22
CA TYR A 115 6.59 5.59 20.68
C TYR A 115 8.00 5.25 21.17
N GLU A 116 8.86 4.72 20.29
CA GLU A 116 10.29 4.55 20.54
C GLU A 116 11.04 5.85 20.24
N ARG A 117 10.78 6.90 21.02
CA ARG A 117 11.80 7.94 21.15
C ARG A 117 12.89 7.37 22.06
N LYS A 118 14.07 7.07 21.50
CA LYS A 118 15.26 6.89 22.33
C LYS A 118 15.38 8.16 23.21
N PRO A 119 15.47 8.04 24.55
CA PRO A 119 15.85 9.18 25.36
C PRO A 119 17.22 9.66 24.86
N CYS A 120 17.34 10.99 24.73
CA CYS A 120 18.58 11.66 24.38
C CYS A 120 19.66 11.33 25.40
#